data_AF-A0A174NG81-F1
#
_entry.id   AF-A0A174NG81-F1
#
_cell.length_a   1.000
_cell.length_b   1.000
_cell.length_c   1.000
_cell.angle_alpha   90.00
_cell.angle_beta   90.00
_cell.angle_gamma   90.00
#
_symmetry.space_group_name_H-M   'P 1'
#
loop_
_entity.id
_entity.type
_entity.pdbx_description
1 polymer ?
#
loop_
_entity_poly.entity_id
_entity_poly.type
_entity_poly.pdbx_seq_one_letter_code
_entity_poly.pdbx_strand_id
1 'polypeptide(L)'
;MNTKLVRFTKYMLDAMFYIGIVLTAAIPVLFYFFGNYIEAFRKYYVFQCVIYMASGVMALLIVRELRKMFQTVLTENPFVMENAGSLRKMGKCSFMTAFLSIVRLPVSLTPATAVIIIVFTVAGLFSIVLCQVFEKAVQYKLENDLTI
;
A
#
# COMPACT_ATOMS: atom_id res chain seq x y z
N MET A 1 -7.67 -26.02 -2.60
CA MET A 1 -7.33 -24.75 -1.91
C MET A 1 -8.25 -24.58 -0.70
N ASN A 2 -7.75 -24.24 0.50
CA ASN A 2 -8.61 -24.10 1.70
C ASN A 2 -9.50 -22.85 1.54
N THR A 3 -10.72 -23.05 1.02
CA THR A 3 -11.67 -22.01 0.62
C THR A 3 -12.05 -21.07 1.76
N LYS A 4 -11.97 -21.53 3.02
CA LYS A 4 -12.21 -20.69 4.20
C LYS A 4 -11.11 -19.65 4.39
N LEU A 5 -9.84 -20.03 4.28
CA LEU A 5 -8.71 -19.13 4.46
C LEU A 5 -8.69 -18.05 3.38
N VAL A 6 -8.88 -18.45 2.13
CA VAL A 6 -8.85 -17.51 1.00
C VAL A 6 -10.03 -16.53 1.05
N ARG A 7 -11.23 -17.01 1.42
CA ARG A 7 -12.40 -16.14 1.62
C ARG A 7 -12.19 -15.18 2.78
N PHE A 8 -11.60 -15.63 3.89
CA PHE A 8 -11.24 -14.79 5.03
C PHE A 8 -10.28 -13.68 4.63
N THR A 9 -9.20 -14.01 3.93
CA THR A 9 -8.22 -13.01 3.46
C THR A 9 -8.86 -11.99 2.53
N LYS A 10 -9.76 -12.40 1.63
CA LYS A 10 -10.51 -11.47 0.76
C LYS A 10 -11.35 -10.48 1.57
N TYR A 11 -12.14 -10.98 2.52
CA TYR A 11 -12.94 -10.10 3.38
C TYR A 11 -12.09 -9.15 4.22
N MET A 12 -10.95 -9.62 4.72
CA MET A 12 -10.00 -8.78 5.45
C MET A 12 -9.48 -7.64 4.57
N LEU A 13 -9.06 -7.93 3.33
CA LEU A 13 -8.57 -6.92 2.39
C LEU A 13 -9.66 -5.92 2.00
N ASP A 14 -10.89 -6.39 1.77
CA ASP A 14 -12.02 -5.52 1.48
C ASP A 14 -12.30 -4.59 2.66
N ALA A 15 -12.35 -5.13 3.89
CA ALA A 15 -12.54 -4.34 5.10
C ALA A 15 -11.43 -3.29 5.29
N MET A 16 -10.15 -3.67 5.12
CA MET A 16 -9.02 -2.75 5.19
C MET A 16 -9.14 -1.60 4.18
N PHE A 17 -9.62 -1.88 2.98
CA PHE A 17 -9.80 -0.86 1.95
C PHE A 17 -10.92 0.14 2.32
N TYR A 18 -12.10 -0.35 2.71
CA TYR A 18 -13.22 0.54 3.05
C TYR A 18 -12.97 1.32 4.35
N ILE A 19 -12.43 0.67 5.38
CA ILE A 19 -12.03 1.34 6.63
C ILE A 19 -10.94 2.37 6.34
N GLY A 20 -9.97 2.04 5.49
CA GLY A 20 -8.93 2.97 5.08
C GLY A 20 -9.45 4.23 4.39
N ILE A 21 -10.50 4.11 3.56
CA ILE A 21 -11.14 5.27 2.91
C ILE A 21 -11.75 6.19 3.97
N VAL A 22 -12.53 5.61 4.89
CA VAL A 22 -13.17 6.38 5.97
C VAL A 22 -12.12 7.06 6.84
N LEU A 23 -11.07 6.35 7.25
CA LEU A 23 -9.99 6.92 8.05
C LEU A 23 -9.26 8.03 7.31
N THR A 24 -8.96 7.85 6.02
CA THR A 24 -8.27 8.87 5.22
C THR A 24 -9.10 10.14 5.08
N ALA A 25 -10.41 9.99 4.82
CA ALA A 25 -11.33 11.12 4.75
C ALA A 25 -11.54 11.81 6.12
N ALA A 26 -11.45 11.05 7.21
CA ALA A 26 -11.60 11.55 8.56
C ALA A 26 -10.34 12.27 9.10
N ILE A 27 -9.18 12.20 8.44
CA ILE A 27 -7.91 12.80 8.90
C ILE A 27 -8.07 14.27 9.32
N PRO A 28 -8.68 15.18 8.52
CA PRO A 28 -8.83 16.57 8.92
C PRO A 28 -9.67 16.73 10.19
N VAL A 29 -10.79 16.01 10.28
CA VAL A 29 -11.69 16.07 11.44
C VAL A 29 -10.98 15.54 12.70
N LEU A 30 -10.26 14.43 12.57
CA LEU A 30 -9.47 13.84 13.66
C LEU A 30 -8.39 14.83 14.13
N PHE A 31 -7.62 15.40 13.21
CA PHE A 31 -6.55 16.33 13.58
C PHE A 31 -7.09 17.64 14.16
N TYR A 32 -8.28 18.08 13.73
CA TYR A 32 -8.94 19.24 14.32
C TYR A 32 -9.34 18.95 15.77
N PHE A 33 -9.93 17.78 16.02
CA PHE A 33 -10.31 17.35 17.37
C PHE A 33 -9.08 17.19 18.29
N PHE A 34 -8.01 16.54 17.82
CA PHE A 34 -6.77 16.38 18.59
C PHE A 34 -5.95 17.67 18.71
N GLY A 35 -6.06 18.58 17.75
CA GLY A 35 -5.42 19.90 17.77
C GLY A 35 -5.91 20.81 18.89
N ASN A 36 -7.09 20.54 19.46
CA ASN A 36 -7.56 21.21 20.67
C ASN A 36 -6.81 20.78 21.94
N TYR A 37 -6.16 19.61 21.93
CA TYR A 37 -5.41 19.08 23.07
C TYR A 37 -3.89 19.22 22.92
N ILE A 38 -3.36 19.29 21.69
CA ILE A 38 -1.92 19.30 21.41
C ILE A 38 -1.54 20.46 20.47
N GLU A 39 -0.77 21.43 20.97
CA GLU A 39 -0.38 22.63 20.20
C GLU A 39 0.46 22.34 18.95
N ALA A 40 1.25 21.27 18.94
CA ALA A 40 2.05 20.85 17.79
C ALA A 40 1.18 20.51 16.56
N PHE A 41 -0.03 19.98 16.78
CA PHE A 41 -1.00 19.72 15.72
C PHE A 41 -1.66 21.01 15.21
N ARG A 42 -1.80 22.03 16.07
CA ARG A 42 -2.38 23.33 15.70
C ARG A 42 -1.45 24.15 14.79
N LYS A 43 -0.14 24.17 15.07
CA LYS A 43 0.84 25.00 14.33
C LYS A 43 1.09 24.51 12.90
N TYR A 44 1.10 23.20 12.67
CA TYR A 44 1.36 22.60 11.34
C TYR A 44 0.15 21.82 10.80
N TYR A 45 -1.07 22.18 11.23
CA TYR A 45 -2.30 21.45 10.95
C TYR A 45 -2.48 21.12 9.46
N VAL A 46 -2.44 22.15 8.60
CA VAL A 46 -2.67 22.00 7.16
C VAL A 46 -1.60 21.12 6.52
N PHE A 47 -0.33 21.37 6.85
CA PHE A 47 0.80 20.60 6.32
C PHE A 47 0.71 19.12 6.71
N GLN A 48 0.42 18.82 7.98
CA GLN A 48 0.25 17.45 8.44
C GLN A 48 -0.97 16.79 7.80
N CYS A 49 -2.11 17.47 7.70
CA CYS A 49 -3.30 16.93 7.04
C CYS A 49 -3.00 16.54 5.59
N VAL A 50 -2.34 17.40 4.82
CA VAL A 50 -1.99 17.12 3.42
C VAL A 50 -1.08 15.91 3.30
N ILE A 51 0.00 15.83 4.10
CA ILE A 51 0.93 14.70 4.05
C ILE A 51 0.25 13.40 4.44
N TYR A 52 -0.55 13.40 5.52
CA TYR A 52 -1.24 12.20 5.98
C TYR A 52 -2.33 11.75 5.02
N MET A 53 -3.10 12.66 4.43
CA MET A 53 -4.08 12.30 3.40
C MET A 53 -3.38 11.75 2.16
N ALA A 54 -2.29 12.38 1.70
CA ALA A 54 -1.51 11.86 0.59
C ALA A 54 -0.96 10.45 0.88
N SER A 55 -0.45 10.23 2.10
CA SER A 55 0.04 8.92 2.54
C SER A 55 -1.08 7.89 2.63
N GLY A 56 -2.26 8.28 3.13
CA GLY A 56 -3.47 7.45 3.17
C GLY A 56 -3.95 7.04 1.78
N VAL A 57 -3.94 7.96 0.82
CA VAL A 57 -4.25 7.65 -0.59
C VAL A 57 -3.24 6.66 -1.16
N MET A 58 -1.94 6.82 -0.91
CA MET A 58 -0.92 5.87 -1.36
C MET A 58 -1.14 4.48 -0.74
N ALA A 59 -1.46 4.41 0.56
CA ALA A 59 -1.79 3.15 1.22
C ALA A 59 -3.05 2.48 0.62
N LEU A 60 -4.08 3.26 0.31
CA LEU A 60 -5.29 2.76 -0.36
C LEU A 60 -4.99 2.22 -1.76
N LEU A 61 -4.12 2.88 -2.52
CA LEU A 61 -3.67 2.38 -3.82
C LEU A 61 -2.95 1.03 -3.68
N ILE A 62 -2.07 0.87 -2.68
CA ILE A 62 -1.39 -0.40 -2.41
C ILE A 62 -2.42 -1.51 -2.12
N VAL A 63 -3.36 -1.27 -1.21
CA VAL A 63 -4.40 -2.25 -0.87
C VAL A 63 -5.28 -2.58 -2.07
N ARG A 64 -5.59 -1.60 -2.92
CA ARG A 64 -6.37 -1.81 -4.15
C ARG A 64 -5.64 -2.73 -5.14
N GLU A 65 -4.36 -2.50 -5.39
CA GLU A 65 -3.59 -3.37 -6.28
C GLU A 65 -3.41 -4.77 -5.67
N LEU A 66 -3.24 -4.88 -4.35
CA LEU A 66 -3.22 -6.16 -3.65
C LEU A 66 -4.55 -6.92 -3.79
N ARG A 67 -5.70 -6.23 -3.69
CA ARG A 67 -7.03 -6.81 -3.92
C ARG A 67 -7.17 -7.40 -5.33
N LYS A 68 -6.68 -6.69 -6.35
CA LYS A 68 -6.69 -7.18 -7.74
C LYS A 68 -5.83 -8.44 -7.89
N MET A 69 -4.62 -8.43 -7.35
CA MET A 69 -3.75 -9.62 -7.37
C MET A 69 -4.37 -10.81 -6.64
N PHE A 70 -5.01 -10.56 -5.49
CA PHE A 70 -5.67 -11.62 -4.75
C PHE A 70 -6.86 -12.21 -5.52
N GLN A 71 -7.56 -11.38 -6.31
CA GLN A 71 -8.65 -11.84 -7.16
C GLN A 71 -8.17 -12.75 -8.30
N THR A 72 -7.03 -12.47 -8.93
CA THR A 72 -6.48 -13.32 -10.00
C THR A 72 -5.93 -14.65 -9.49
N VAL A 73 -5.37 -14.66 -8.27
CA VAL A 73 -5.01 -15.91 -7.56
C VAL A 73 -6.26 -16.75 -7.28
N LEU A 74 -7.35 -16.10 -6.90
CA LEU A 74 -8.65 -16.73 -6.63
C LEU A 74 -9.29 -17.35 -7.89
N THR A 75 -9.06 -16.76 -9.05
CA THR A 75 -9.51 -17.28 -10.36
C THR A 75 -8.51 -18.26 -10.98
N GLU A 76 -7.62 -18.84 -10.17
CA GLU A 76 -6.62 -19.86 -10.56
C GLU A 76 -5.65 -19.42 -11.67
N ASN A 77 -5.53 -18.11 -11.92
CA ASN A 77 -4.57 -17.55 -12.88
C ASN A 77 -3.63 -16.54 -12.20
N PRO A 78 -2.72 -17.01 -11.32
CA PRO A 78 -1.84 -16.13 -10.56
C PRO A 78 -0.74 -15.49 -11.40
N PHE A 79 -0.35 -16.11 -12.52
CA PHE A 79 0.77 -15.65 -13.36
C PHE A 79 0.24 -14.92 -14.60
N VAL A 80 -0.18 -13.67 -14.37
CA VAL A 80 -0.57 -12.73 -15.43
C VAL A 80 0.32 -11.49 -15.39
N MET A 81 0.61 -10.90 -16.55
CA MET A 81 1.40 -9.66 -16.63
C MET A 81 0.76 -8.50 -15.84
N GLU A 82 -0.55 -8.52 -15.65
CA GLU A 82 -1.26 -7.54 -14.81
C GLU A 82 -0.81 -7.58 -13.34
N ASN A 83 -0.47 -8.75 -12.82
CA ASN A 83 0.00 -8.92 -11.44
C ASN A 83 1.42 -8.35 -11.28
N ALA A 84 2.29 -8.54 -12.27
CA ALA A 84 3.58 -7.85 -12.31
C ALA A 84 3.41 -6.32 -12.33
N GLY A 85 2.52 -5.82 -13.20
CA GLY A 85 2.18 -4.39 -13.24
C GLY A 85 1.65 -3.86 -11.91
N SER A 86 0.84 -4.65 -11.21
CA SER A 86 0.30 -4.33 -9.88
C SER A 86 1.41 -4.25 -8.82
N LEU A 87 2.33 -5.22 -8.80
CA LEU A 87 3.52 -5.21 -7.92
C LEU A 87 4.39 -3.97 -8.16
N ARG A 88 4.59 -3.59 -9.42
CA ARG A 88 5.35 -2.38 -9.77
C ARG A 88 4.69 -1.11 -9.24
N LYS A 89 3.35 -1.01 -9.34
CA LYS A 89 2.58 0.11 -8.80
C LYS A 89 2.64 0.15 -7.27
N MET A 90 2.51 -1.01 -6.61
CA MET A 90 2.65 -1.13 -5.16
C MET A 90 4.03 -0.68 -4.71
N GLY A 91 5.09 -1.13 -5.39
CA GLY A 91 6.46 -0.71 -5.10
C GLY A 91 6.63 0.81 -5.16
N LYS A 92 6.18 1.45 -6.24
CA LYS A 92 6.22 2.91 -6.40
C LYS A 92 5.43 3.64 -5.30
N CYS A 93 4.23 3.17 -4.97
CA CYS A 93 3.42 3.78 -3.90
C CYS A 93 4.09 3.65 -2.53
N SER A 94 4.73 2.52 -2.25
CA SER A 94 5.46 2.30 -1.00
C SER A 94 6.66 3.24 -0.88
N PHE A 95 7.46 3.40 -1.93
CA PHE A 95 8.55 4.39 -1.94
C PHE A 95 8.05 5.82 -1.78
N MET A 96 6.95 6.17 -2.43
CA MET A 96 6.33 7.49 -2.28
C MET A 96 5.86 7.72 -0.83
N THR A 97 5.30 6.71 -0.19
CA THR A 97 4.87 6.77 1.23
C THR A 97 6.07 6.93 2.17
N ALA A 98 7.17 6.21 1.91
CA ALA A 98 8.41 6.39 2.65
C ALA A 98 8.98 7.81 2.47
N PHE A 99 8.96 8.35 1.25
CA PHE A 99 9.39 9.72 0.96
C PHE A 99 8.53 10.76 1.69
N LEU A 100 7.20 10.63 1.64
CA LEU A 100 6.27 11.50 2.40
C LEU A 100 6.55 11.44 3.91
N SER A 101 6.92 10.27 4.42
CA SER A 101 7.30 10.08 5.82
C SER A 101 8.62 10.77 6.17
N ILE A 102 9.59 10.80 5.26
CA ILE A 102 10.85 11.55 5.42
C ILE A 102 10.60 13.05 5.46
N VAL A 103 9.80 13.58 4.53
CA VAL A 103 9.44 15.01 4.46
C VAL A 103 8.81 15.50 5.76
N ARG A 104 8.16 14.60 6.51
CA ARG A 104 7.52 14.92 7.78
C ARG A 104 8.45 14.91 9.00
N LEU A 105 9.59 14.22 8.96
CA LEU A 105 10.53 14.12 10.09
C LEU A 105 10.86 15.46 10.79
N PRO A 106 11.13 16.58 10.08
CA PRO A 106 11.46 17.85 10.76
C PRO A 106 10.29 18.45 11.55
N VAL A 107 9.04 18.08 11.24
CA VAL A 107 7.84 18.58 11.92
C VAL A 107 7.45 17.71 13.11
N SER A 108 7.70 16.39 13.02
CA SER A 108 7.33 15.43 14.07
C SER A 108 8.32 14.28 14.09
N LEU A 109 9.40 14.46 14.86
CA LEU A 109 10.42 13.44 15.03
C LEU A 109 9.92 12.39 16.03
N THR A 110 9.28 11.34 15.52
CA THR A 110 8.87 10.18 16.33
C THR A 110 9.62 8.93 15.89
N PRO A 111 10.02 8.06 16.84
CA PRO A 111 10.66 6.78 16.48
C PRO A 111 9.74 5.92 15.60
N ALA A 112 8.42 6.04 15.76
CA ALA A 112 7.43 5.39 14.90
C ALA A 112 7.57 5.79 13.42
N THR A 113 7.87 7.07 13.12
CA THR A 113 8.04 7.53 11.74
C THR A 113 9.27 6.89 11.08
N ALA A 114 10.36 6.71 11.82
CA ALA A 114 11.55 6.02 11.32
C ALA A 114 11.24 4.56 10.95
N VAL A 115 10.48 3.85 11.79
CA VAL A 115 10.04 2.48 11.51
C VAL A 115 9.19 2.42 10.24
N ILE A 116 8.24 3.36 10.06
CA ILE A 116 7.41 3.44 8.86
C ILE A 116 8.27 3.61 7.61
N ILE A 117 9.25 4.51 7.62
CA ILE A 117 10.16 4.72 6.49
C ILE A 117 10.88 3.42 6.10
N ILE A 118 11.44 2.72 7.09
CA ILE A 118 12.17 1.46 6.84
C ILE A 118 11.23 0.40 6.27
N VAL A 119 10.08 0.17 6.91
CA VAL A 119 9.12 -0.86 6.49
C VAL A 119 8.61 -0.61 5.07
N PHE A 120 8.23 0.63 4.74
CA PHE A 120 7.74 0.95 3.39
C PHE A 120 8.85 0.91 2.34
N THR A 121 10.09 1.26 2.70
CA THR A 121 11.24 1.13 1.78
C THR A 121 11.51 -0.35 1.46
N VAL A 122 11.56 -1.20 2.49
CA VAL A 122 11.75 -2.65 2.31
C VAL A 122 10.60 -3.27 1.52
N ALA A 123 9.35 -2.92 1.85
CA ALA A 123 8.18 -3.38 1.10
C ALA A 123 8.21 -2.92 -0.37
N GLY A 124 8.68 -1.69 -0.62
CA GLY A 124 8.86 -1.13 -1.96
C GLY A 124 9.88 -1.92 -2.78
N LEU A 125 11.07 -2.15 -2.21
CA LEU A 125 12.13 -2.97 -2.83
C LEU A 125 11.63 -4.38 -3.12
N PHE A 126 11.01 -5.02 -2.13
CA PHE A 126 10.50 -6.38 -2.26
C PHE A 126 9.43 -6.50 -3.35
N SER A 127 8.52 -5.52 -3.44
CA SER A 127 7.49 -5.48 -4.49
C SER A 127 8.11 -5.39 -5.90
N ILE A 128 9.20 -4.62 -6.07
CA ILE A 128 9.91 -4.55 -7.35
C ILE A 128 10.63 -5.86 -7.67
N VAL A 129 11.30 -6.47 -6.70
CA VAL A 129 11.96 -7.78 -6.90
C VAL A 129 10.93 -8.83 -7.30
N LEU A 130 9.79 -8.90 -6.61
CA LEU A 130 8.70 -9.81 -6.98
C LEU A 130 8.16 -9.49 -8.37
N CYS A 131 8.03 -8.22 -8.76
CA CYS A 131 7.61 -7.85 -10.11
C CYS A 131 8.52 -8.50 -11.17
N GLN A 132 9.84 -8.41 -11.00
CA GLN A 132 10.81 -9.00 -11.94
C GLN A 132 10.70 -10.52 -12.00
N VAL A 133 10.52 -11.18 -10.84
CA VAL A 133 10.35 -12.63 -10.77
C VAL A 133 9.03 -13.05 -11.45
N PHE A 134 7.96 -12.29 -11.24
CA PHE A 134 6.67 -12.53 -11.90
C PHE A 134 6.76 -12.35 -13.41
N GLU A 135 7.41 -11.29 -13.90
CA GLU A 135 7.61 -11.07 -15.34
C GLU A 135 8.33 -12.26 -15.99
N LYS A 136 9.42 -12.74 -15.38
CA LYS A 136 10.14 -13.93 -15.86
C LYS A 136 9.26 -15.19 -15.82
N ALA A 137 8.55 -15.42 -14.72
CA ALA A 137 7.69 -16.60 -14.57
C ALA A 137 6.56 -16.64 -15.63
N VAL A 138 5.98 -15.48 -15.95
CA VAL A 138 4.95 -15.37 -17.00
C VAL A 138 5.55 -15.61 -18.38
N GLN A 139 6.75 -15.09 -18.67
CA GLN A 139 7.45 -15.36 -19.94
C GLN A 139 7.74 -16.85 -20.13
N TYR A 140 8.27 -17.53 -19.11
CA TYR A 140 8.52 -18.98 -19.18
C TYR A 140 7.24 -19.78 -19.42
N LYS A 141 6.12 -19.38 -18.79
CA LYS A 141 4.83 -20.02 -19.04
C LYS A 141 4.38 -19.83 -20.49
N LEU A 142 4.51 -18.63 -21.02
CA LEU A 142 4.10 -18.31 -22.40
C LEU A 142 4.96 -19.03 -23.45
N GLU A 143 6.28 -19.11 -23.24
CA GLU A 143 7.18 -19.86 -24.13
C GLU A 143 6.86 -21.35 -24.13
N ASN A 144 6.57 -21.93 -22.96
CA ASN A 144 6.20 -23.34 -22.86
C ASN A 144 4.85 -23.64 -23.52
N ASP A 145 3.86 -22.74 -23.42
CA ASP A 145 2.56 -22.86 -24.09
C ASP A 145 2.65 -22.72 -25.62
N LEU A 146 3.69 -22.05 -26.15
CA LEU A 146 3.91 -21.87 -27.60
C LEU A 146 4.65 -23.05 -28.28
N THR A 147 5.29 -23.91 -27.48
CA THR A 147 6.13 -25.01 -28.00
C THR A 147 5.38 -26.35 -28.03
N ILE A 148 4.20 -26.42 -27.41
CA ILE A 148 3.29 -27.57 -27.42
C ILE A 148 2.22 -27.35 -28.48
#